data_AF-A0A6I3BAH8-F1
#
_entry.id   AF-A0A6I3BAH8-F1
#
_cell.length_a   1.000
_cell.length_b   1.000
_cell.length_c   1.000
_cell.angle_alpha   90.00
_cell.angle_beta   90.00
_cell.angle_gamma   90.00
#
_symmetry.space_group_name_H-M   'P 1'
#
loop_
_entity.id
_entity.type
_entity.pdbx_description
1 polymer ?
#
loop_
_entity_poly.entity_id
_entity_poly.type
_entity_poly.pdbx_seq_one_letter_code
_entity_poly.pdbx_strand_id
1 'polypeptide(L)'
;MIRPVFLVRIGVMRSDRIGHFALETELWLLEQESGVASRPKRSVDIWFAPEPIANRVLHKMWKQVLTIWPNWLMVSVFRINNLIPGAFAHQINKTTATCLDVHNLLDVYPPRLKFTATQIEQGHAGLAKLGMKPTDRFVCFIVRDSAYTKKAFPEKDMSYHDFRNCDVDDYVAGAEALADRGLFVLRMGSVVSKPLVSSNPRVIDYANSKVRSEFMDLFLGAHCEFNVSDGLGFYAIPAMFRRPNAYVNYSPFFMYYSSRACDLGIAKTMIDTATGKRLNLTEMGNRGVARFGETSQFTSAGVSVKSNTPSEIKDLMLEMLDRIESKWSSRPEDDELQRKFWEKYSEIIGPDRENFHGEIWSKYGAQFLRDNQDWIL
;
A
#
# COMPACT_ATOMS: atom_id res chain seq x y z
N MET A 1 3.69 -20.05 40.00
CA MET A 1 2.76 -19.73 38.89
C MET A 1 2.82 -20.89 37.90
N ILE A 2 1.82 -21.78 37.92
CA ILE A 2 1.80 -23.01 37.13
C ILE A 2 1.77 -22.62 35.65
N ARG A 3 2.86 -22.87 34.90
CA ARG A 3 2.82 -22.74 33.44
C ARG A 3 1.83 -23.79 32.93
N PRO A 4 0.74 -23.41 32.25
CA PRO A 4 -0.19 -24.39 31.70
C PRO A 4 0.53 -25.29 30.71
N VAL A 5 0.03 -26.52 30.53
CA VAL A 5 0.52 -27.47 29.52
C VAL A 5 0.48 -26.86 28.10
N PHE A 6 -0.37 -25.84 27.88
CA PHE A 6 -0.47 -25.01 26.68
C PHE A 6 -0.57 -23.52 27.02
N LEU A 7 0.23 -22.68 26.37
CA LEU A 7 0.22 -21.22 26.48
C LEU A 7 -0.85 -20.59 25.59
N VAL A 8 -1.87 -19.94 26.17
CA VAL A 8 -2.82 -19.12 25.39
C VAL A 8 -2.22 -17.73 25.17
N ARG A 9 -2.12 -17.28 23.93
CA ARG A 9 -1.63 -15.94 23.57
C ARG A 9 -2.76 -15.13 22.93
N ILE A 10 -2.79 -13.85 23.27
CA ILE A 10 -3.80 -12.89 22.81
C ILE A 10 -3.15 -11.92 21.83
N GLY A 11 -3.70 -11.83 20.62
CA GLY A 11 -3.29 -10.90 19.59
C GLY A 11 -4.33 -9.82 19.33
N VAL A 12 -3.86 -8.59 19.08
CA VAL A 12 -4.69 -7.46 18.70
C VAL A 12 -4.43 -7.16 17.23
N MET A 13 -5.48 -7.22 16.39
CA MET A 13 -5.36 -6.85 14.98
C MET A 13 -5.42 -5.33 14.82
N ARG A 14 -4.67 -4.77 13.87
CA ARG A 14 -4.78 -3.36 13.45
C ARG A 14 -5.95 -3.21 12.47
N SER A 15 -7.17 -3.20 12.99
CA SER A 15 -8.41 -3.20 12.18
C SER A 15 -8.93 -1.82 11.78
N ASP A 16 -8.37 -0.72 12.30
CA ASP A 16 -8.86 0.65 12.12
C ASP A 16 -8.56 1.25 10.73
N ARG A 17 -7.58 0.69 10.01
CA ARG A 17 -7.16 1.15 8.69
C ARG A 17 -6.92 -0.02 7.77
N ILE A 18 -7.47 0.04 6.56
CA ILE A 18 -7.48 -1.08 5.62
C ILE A 18 -6.06 -1.57 5.25
N GLY A 19 -5.09 -0.67 5.17
CA GLY A 19 -3.68 -1.02 4.87
C GLY A 19 -3.08 -1.95 5.91
N HIS A 20 -3.14 -1.53 7.17
CA HIS A 20 -2.72 -2.37 8.29
C HIS A 20 -3.56 -3.64 8.38
N PHE A 21 -4.88 -3.52 8.25
CA PHE A 21 -5.76 -4.66 8.43
C PHE A 21 -5.59 -5.76 7.39
N ALA A 22 -5.19 -5.40 6.17
CA ALA A 22 -4.85 -6.34 5.11
C ALA A 22 -3.41 -6.83 5.25
N LEU A 23 -2.42 -5.97 5.02
CA LEU A 23 -1.06 -6.43 4.78
C LEU A 23 -0.30 -6.80 6.06
N GLU A 24 -0.54 -6.11 7.18
CA GLU A 24 0.10 -6.44 8.46
C GLU A 24 -0.31 -7.83 8.94
N THR A 25 -1.58 -8.20 8.74
CA THR A 25 -2.08 -9.52 9.11
C THR A 25 -1.55 -10.62 8.18
N GLU A 26 -1.50 -10.36 6.88
CA GLU A 26 -0.89 -11.28 5.90
C GLU A 26 0.59 -11.50 6.23
N LEU A 27 1.38 -10.43 6.41
CA LEU A 27 2.81 -10.53 6.70
C LEU A 27 3.07 -11.23 8.02
N TRP A 28 2.26 -10.98 9.06
CA TRP A 28 2.39 -11.71 10.32
C TRP A 28 2.25 -13.23 10.11
N LEU A 29 1.26 -13.67 9.33
CA LEU A 29 1.09 -15.09 9.00
C LEU A 29 2.31 -15.65 8.25
N LEU A 30 2.84 -14.90 7.29
CA LEU A 30 4.02 -15.31 6.51
C LEU A 30 5.29 -15.35 7.35
N GLU A 31 5.47 -14.45 8.31
CA GLU A 31 6.62 -14.45 9.23
C GLU A 31 6.60 -15.67 10.16
N GLN A 32 5.42 -16.12 10.57
CA GLN A 32 5.30 -17.38 11.32
C GLN A 32 5.65 -18.58 10.44
N GLU A 33 5.17 -18.60 9.19
CA GLU A 33 5.41 -19.70 8.23
C GLU A 33 6.86 -19.80 7.78
N SER A 34 7.51 -18.66 7.54
CA SER A 34 8.91 -18.58 7.14
C SER A 34 9.89 -18.85 8.27
N GLY A 35 9.42 -18.84 9.53
CA GLY A 35 10.25 -18.99 10.71
C GLY A 35 10.99 -17.73 11.14
N VAL A 36 10.79 -16.59 10.46
CA VAL A 36 11.28 -15.27 10.88
C VAL A 36 10.78 -14.92 12.28
N ALA A 37 9.49 -15.16 12.54
CA ALA A 37 8.90 -14.97 13.85
C ALA A 37 8.52 -16.33 14.44
N SER A 38 9.17 -16.70 15.53
CA SER A 38 8.93 -18.00 16.16
C SER A 38 7.63 -18.05 16.99
N ARG A 39 6.91 -19.16 16.86
CA ARG A 39 5.76 -19.50 17.71
C ARG A 39 6.16 -20.51 18.79
N PRO A 40 5.80 -20.30 20.06
CA PRO A 40 6.01 -21.31 21.10
C PRO A 40 5.31 -22.64 20.75
N LYS A 41 6.04 -23.76 20.83
CA LYS A 41 5.59 -25.09 20.37
C LYS A 41 4.27 -25.58 20.99
N ARG A 42 3.95 -25.17 22.21
CA ARG A 42 2.70 -25.51 22.91
C ARG A 42 1.90 -24.24 23.18
N SER A 43 1.47 -23.54 22.12
CA SER A 43 0.67 -22.33 22.24
C SER A 43 -0.56 -22.32 21.34
N VAL A 44 -1.60 -21.61 21.77
CA VAL A 44 -2.79 -21.30 20.97
C VAL A 44 -2.92 -19.79 20.90
N ASP A 45 -3.12 -19.29 19.69
CA ASP A 45 -3.26 -17.85 19.42
C ASP A 45 -4.73 -17.51 19.24
N ILE A 46 -5.23 -16.57 20.04
CA ILE A 46 -6.58 -16.02 19.96
C ILE A 46 -6.45 -14.54 19.62
N TRP A 47 -7.13 -14.14 18.54
CA TRP A 47 -7.11 -12.79 18.04
C TRP A 47 -8.43 -12.07 18.33
N PHE A 48 -8.38 -10.74 18.34
CA PHE A 48 -9.55 -9.89 18.22
C PHE A 48 -9.23 -8.64 17.41
N ALA A 49 -10.25 -8.06 16.80
CA ALA A 49 -10.15 -6.92 15.89
C ALA A 49 -10.93 -5.73 16.47
N PRO A 50 -10.28 -4.83 17.23
CA PRO A 50 -10.93 -3.68 17.86
C PRO A 50 -11.73 -2.83 16.88
N GLU A 51 -12.76 -2.15 17.40
CA GLU A 51 -13.49 -1.15 16.62
C GLU A 51 -12.67 0.15 16.46
N PRO A 52 -12.83 0.89 15.34
CA PRO A 52 -13.63 0.54 14.17
C PRO A 52 -12.96 -0.54 13.30
N ILE A 53 -13.74 -1.42 12.68
CA ILE A 53 -13.22 -2.34 11.64
C ILE A 53 -13.36 -1.70 10.25
N ALA A 54 -12.24 -1.49 9.57
CA ALA A 54 -12.13 -0.81 8.28
C ALA A 54 -12.79 -1.55 7.10
N ASN A 55 -12.93 -2.88 7.19
CA ASN A 55 -13.64 -3.68 6.21
C ASN A 55 -14.19 -4.97 6.86
N ARG A 56 -15.51 -5.11 6.97
CA ARG A 56 -16.15 -6.25 7.64
C ARG A 56 -16.09 -7.53 6.82
N VAL A 57 -16.00 -7.42 5.49
CA VAL A 57 -15.81 -8.58 4.61
C VAL A 57 -14.43 -9.18 4.84
N LEU A 58 -13.38 -8.36 4.90
CA LEU A 58 -12.02 -8.80 5.19
C LEU A 58 -11.93 -9.45 6.58
N HIS A 59 -12.59 -8.87 7.58
CA HIS A 59 -12.67 -9.48 8.91
C HIS A 59 -13.30 -10.87 8.90
N LYS A 60 -14.34 -11.11 8.08
CA LYS A 60 -14.92 -12.45 7.89
C LYS A 60 -13.97 -13.40 7.17
N MET A 61 -13.18 -12.91 6.22
CA MET A 61 -12.16 -13.73 5.55
C MET A 61 -11.02 -14.09 6.51
N TRP A 62 -10.56 -13.17 7.36
CA TRP A 62 -9.54 -13.49 8.36
C TRP A 62 -9.98 -14.56 9.35
N LYS A 63 -11.27 -14.62 9.70
CA LYS A 63 -11.83 -15.70 10.54
C LYS A 63 -11.69 -17.10 9.94
N GLN A 64 -11.42 -17.22 8.63
CA GLN A 64 -11.21 -18.52 7.98
C GLN A 64 -9.80 -19.07 8.23
N VAL A 65 -8.84 -18.20 8.56
CA VAL A 65 -7.42 -18.57 8.76
C VAL A 65 -6.90 -18.27 10.16
N LEU A 66 -7.60 -17.43 10.93
CA LEU A 66 -7.28 -17.06 12.31
C LEU A 66 -8.43 -17.37 13.26
N THR A 67 -8.09 -17.77 14.49
CA THR A 67 -9.08 -17.88 15.58
C THR A 67 -9.37 -16.48 16.14
N ILE A 68 -10.41 -15.82 15.62
CA ILE A 68 -10.80 -14.47 16.03
C ILE A 68 -12.06 -14.52 16.91
N TRP A 69 -11.92 -14.07 18.15
CA TRP A 69 -12.99 -14.03 19.15
C TRP A 69 -13.70 -12.66 19.19
N PRO A 70 -14.94 -12.59 19.72
CA PRO A 70 -15.71 -11.35 19.77
C PRO A 70 -15.07 -10.27 20.66
N ASN A 71 -15.14 -9.00 20.22
CA ASN A 71 -14.59 -7.86 20.94
C ASN A 71 -15.16 -7.66 22.35
N TRP A 72 -16.47 -7.91 22.53
CA TRP A 72 -17.13 -7.73 23.84
C TRP A 72 -16.49 -8.57 24.95
N LEU A 73 -15.93 -9.73 24.59
CA LEU A 73 -15.19 -10.59 25.49
C LEU A 73 -13.71 -10.22 25.51
N MET A 74 -13.09 -10.15 24.32
CA MET A 74 -11.64 -10.09 24.21
C MET A 74 -11.03 -8.75 24.66
N VAL A 75 -11.74 -7.64 24.54
CA VAL A 75 -11.26 -6.34 25.04
C VAL A 75 -11.08 -6.40 26.56
N SER A 76 -12.04 -6.97 27.28
CA SER A 76 -11.99 -7.14 28.73
C SER A 76 -10.89 -8.13 29.12
N VAL A 77 -10.82 -9.28 28.44
CA VAL A 77 -9.77 -10.29 28.66
C VAL A 77 -8.37 -9.70 28.47
N PHE A 78 -8.16 -8.93 27.40
CA PHE A 78 -6.88 -8.29 27.12
C PHE A 78 -6.50 -7.25 28.19
N ARG A 79 -7.46 -6.42 28.63
CA ARG A 79 -7.23 -5.45 29.72
C ARG A 79 -6.86 -6.14 31.02
N ILE A 80 -7.58 -7.20 31.39
CA ILE A 80 -7.31 -7.99 32.61
C ILE A 80 -5.94 -8.66 32.51
N ASN A 81 -5.60 -9.27 31.37
CA ASN A 81 -4.28 -9.87 31.14
C ASN A 81 -3.17 -8.89 31.49
N ASN A 82 -3.28 -7.63 31.04
CA ASN A 82 -2.25 -6.61 31.25
C ASN A 82 -2.08 -6.15 32.71
N LEU A 83 -2.97 -6.54 33.62
CA LEU A 83 -2.88 -6.25 35.05
C LEU A 83 -2.16 -7.37 35.83
N ILE A 84 -1.91 -8.53 35.22
CA ILE A 84 -1.37 -9.71 35.90
C ILE A 84 0.16 -9.78 35.71
N PRO A 85 0.96 -10.04 36.76
CA PRO A 85 2.40 -10.28 36.61
C PRO A 85 2.69 -11.42 35.62
N GLY A 86 3.51 -11.14 34.60
CA GLY A 86 3.84 -12.10 33.54
C GLY A 86 2.92 -12.08 32.31
N ALA A 87 1.99 -11.11 32.23
CA ALA A 87 1.06 -10.88 31.11
C ALA A 87 1.68 -10.98 29.71
N PHE A 88 2.93 -10.52 29.56
CA PHE A 88 3.63 -10.49 28.27
C PHE A 88 3.82 -11.88 27.66
N ALA A 89 3.91 -12.94 28.47
CA ALA A 89 3.96 -14.31 27.95
C ALA A 89 2.66 -14.71 27.22
N HIS A 90 1.55 -14.09 27.57
CA HIS A 90 0.22 -14.32 27.00
C HIS A 90 -0.17 -13.29 25.93
N GLN A 91 0.78 -12.47 25.48
CA GLN A 91 0.57 -11.58 24.34
C GLN A 91 1.27 -12.16 23.11
N ILE A 92 0.65 -12.00 21.94
CA ILE A 92 1.36 -12.24 20.68
C ILE A 92 2.35 -11.10 20.51
N ASN A 93 3.63 -11.44 20.42
CA ASN A 93 4.68 -10.45 20.22
C ASN A 93 4.45 -9.68 18.93
N LYS A 94 4.75 -8.38 18.97
CA LYS A 94 4.92 -7.62 17.74
C LYS A 94 6.05 -8.25 16.93
N THR A 95 5.84 -8.27 15.63
CA THR A 95 6.85 -8.71 14.68
C THR A 95 7.25 -7.54 13.79
N THR A 96 8.10 -7.79 12.80
CA THR A 96 8.48 -6.83 11.76
C THR A 96 7.35 -6.59 10.76
N ALA A 97 6.29 -7.41 10.81
CA ALA A 97 5.06 -7.23 10.04
C ALA A 97 4.45 -5.87 10.34
N THR A 98 4.58 -4.98 9.37
CA THR A 98 3.91 -3.69 9.33
C THR A 98 3.14 -3.60 8.01
N CYS A 99 3.04 -2.41 7.43
CA CYS A 99 2.63 -2.25 6.04
C CYS A 99 3.82 -2.47 5.06
N LEU A 100 5.01 -2.77 5.57
CA LEU A 100 6.23 -2.98 4.79
C LEU A 100 6.70 -4.42 4.94
N ASP A 101 6.99 -5.07 3.82
CA ASP A 101 7.51 -6.43 3.77
C ASP A 101 9.05 -6.42 3.81
N VAL A 102 9.61 -6.19 5.00
CA VAL A 102 11.07 -6.07 5.19
C VAL A 102 11.81 -7.42 5.09
N HIS A 103 11.11 -8.50 4.81
CA HIS A 103 11.65 -9.85 4.65
C HIS A 103 11.36 -10.45 3.27
N ASN A 104 10.83 -9.65 2.32
CA ASN A 104 10.52 -10.07 0.94
C ASN A 104 9.61 -11.31 0.84
N LEU A 105 8.73 -11.51 1.83
CA LEU A 105 7.89 -12.72 1.95
C LEU A 105 6.77 -12.78 0.92
N LEU A 106 6.27 -11.64 0.45
CA LEU A 106 5.15 -11.61 -0.50
C LEU A 106 5.53 -12.28 -1.82
N ASP A 107 6.75 -12.08 -2.31
CA ASP A 107 7.19 -12.68 -3.58
C ASP A 107 7.57 -14.17 -3.43
N VAL A 108 7.70 -14.67 -2.20
CA VAL A 108 8.06 -16.07 -1.90
C VAL A 108 6.83 -16.94 -1.64
N TYR A 109 5.82 -16.41 -0.94
CA TYR A 109 4.69 -17.20 -0.45
C TYR A 109 3.37 -16.83 -1.14
N PRO A 110 2.47 -17.79 -1.38
CA PRO A 110 1.15 -17.51 -1.94
C PRO A 110 0.25 -16.75 -0.93
N PRO A 111 -0.78 -16.03 -1.42
CA PRO A 111 -1.80 -15.40 -0.56
C PRO A 111 -2.42 -16.37 0.44
N ARG A 112 -2.59 -15.94 1.70
CA ARG A 112 -3.28 -16.76 2.71
C ARG A 112 -4.79 -16.77 2.53
N LEU A 113 -5.36 -15.67 2.04
CA LEU A 113 -6.78 -15.56 1.77
C LEU A 113 -7.12 -15.99 0.34
N LYS A 114 -8.27 -16.63 0.18
CA LYS A 114 -8.83 -17.04 -1.11
C LYS A 114 -10.31 -16.68 -1.18
N PHE A 115 -10.77 -16.33 -2.37
CA PHE A 115 -12.20 -16.15 -2.63
C PHE A 115 -12.86 -17.51 -2.86
N THR A 116 -14.04 -17.70 -2.27
CA THR A 116 -14.90 -18.85 -2.55
C THR A 116 -15.60 -18.69 -3.90
N ALA A 117 -16.11 -19.79 -4.48
CA ALA A 117 -16.85 -19.73 -5.75
C ALA A 117 -18.02 -18.74 -5.70
N THR A 118 -18.79 -18.74 -4.61
CA THR A 118 -19.90 -17.79 -4.40
C THR A 118 -19.43 -16.33 -4.36
N GLN A 119 -18.27 -16.07 -3.76
CA GLN A 119 -17.70 -14.72 -3.79
C GLN A 119 -17.20 -14.34 -5.19
N ILE A 120 -16.63 -15.27 -5.94
CA ILE A 120 -16.26 -15.01 -7.34
C ILE A 120 -17.50 -14.65 -8.18
N GLU A 121 -18.60 -15.39 -8.04
CA GLU A 121 -19.87 -15.06 -8.70
C GLU A 121 -20.42 -13.70 -8.26
N GLN A 122 -20.36 -13.39 -6.97
CA GLN A 122 -20.76 -12.07 -6.44
C GLN A 122 -19.91 -10.94 -7.05
N GLY A 123 -18.61 -11.17 -7.21
CA GLY A 123 -17.68 -10.24 -7.83
C GLY A 123 -18.00 -10.01 -9.31
N HIS A 124 -18.23 -11.08 -10.06
CA HIS A 124 -18.67 -11.00 -11.47
C HIS A 124 -19.99 -10.27 -11.63
N ALA A 125 -20.95 -10.47 -10.73
CA ALA A 125 -22.20 -9.71 -10.73
C ALA A 125 -21.97 -8.22 -10.44
N GLY A 126 -20.95 -7.88 -9.63
CA GLY A 126 -20.50 -6.50 -9.44
C GLY A 126 -19.85 -5.91 -10.70
N LEU A 127 -18.97 -6.65 -11.37
CA LEU A 127 -18.37 -6.26 -12.65
C LEU A 127 -19.45 -5.99 -13.72
N ALA A 128 -20.46 -6.84 -13.82
CA ALA A 128 -21.56 -6.67 -14.77
C ALA A 128 -22.33 -5.35 -14.56
N LYS A 129 -22.50 -4.90 -13.30
CA LYS A 129 -23.11 -3.61 -12.99
C LYS A 129 -22.26 -2.41 -13.39
N LEU A 130 -20.96 -2.62 -13.61
CA LEU A 130 -20.02 -1.63 -14.15
C LEU A 130 -19.88 -1.74 -15.68
N GLY A 131 -20.66 -2.61 -16.33
CA GLY A 131 -20.59 -2.84 -17.78
C GLY A 131 -19.43 -3.75 -18.20
N MET A 132 -18.83 -4.49 -17.26
CA MET A 132 -17.67 -5.36 -17.51
C MET A 132 -18.08 -6.83 -17.54
N LYS A 133 -17.42 -7.59 -18.41
CA LYS A 133 -17.47 -9.06 -18.44
C LYS A 133 -16.45 -9.65 -17.48
N PRO A 134 -16.64 -10.89 -16.99
CA PRO A 134 -15.65 -11.58 -16.16
C PRO A 134 -14.26 -11.73 -16.80
N THR A 135 -14.17 -11.71 -18.13
CA THR A 135 -12.92 -11.84 -18.90
C THR A 135 -12.25 -10.50 -19.17
N ASP A 136 -12.89 -9.37 -18.86
CA ASP A 136 -12.33 -8.05 -19.11
C ASP A 136 -11.19 -7.76 -18.13
N ARG A 137 -10.09 -7.26 -18.68
CA ARG A 137 -8.91 -6.86 -17.90
C ARG A 137 -9.12 -5.47 -17.33
N PHE A 138 -8.66 -5.24 -16.11
CA PHE A 138 -8.83 -3.94 -15.48
C PHE A 138 -7.71 -3.56 -14.52
N VAL A 139 -7.54 -2.25 -14.38
CA VAL A 139 -6.57 -1.61 -13.49
C VAL A 139 -7.34 -0.84 -12.44
N CYS A 140 -6.91 -0.97 -11.18
CA CYS A 140 -7.38 -0.11 -10.11
C CYS A 140 -6.44 1.07 -9.95
N PHE A 141 -6.95 2.24 -9.61
CA PHE A 141 -6.12 3.31 -9.07
C PHE A 141 -6.78 4.00 -7.91
N ILE A 142 -5.98 4.45 -6.95
CA ILE A 142 -6.44 5.22 -5.80
C ILE A 142 -5.59 6.47 -5.66
N VAL A 143 -6.24 7.57 -5.30
CA VAL A 143 -5.60 8.87 -5.12
C VAL A 143 -5.92 9.37 -3.72
N ARG A 144 -4.89 9.73 -2.95
CA ARG A 144 -5.08 10.29 -1.62
C ARG A 144 -5.57 11.72 -1.69
N ASP A 145 -6.61 11.99 -0.93
CA ASP A 145 -7.02 13.34 -0.59
C ASP A 145 -7.35 13.45 0.91
N SER A 146 -7.67 14.67 1.33
CA SER A 146 -8.03 14.96 2.72
C SER A 146 -9.45 14.53 3.11
N ALA A 147 -10.31 14.11 2.16
CA ALA A 147 -11.72 13.85 2.44
C ALA A 147 -11.92 12.62 3.32
N TYR A 148 -11.17 11.54 3.06
CA TYR A 148 -11.25 10.33 3.88
C TYR A 148 -10.85 10.59 5.33
N THR A 149 -9.70 11.22 5.58
CA THR A 149 -9.21 11.44 6.95
C THR A 149 -10.11 12.38 7.73
N LYS A 150 -10.60 13.46 7.10
CA LYS A 150 -11.57 14.38 7.70
C LYS A 150 -12.88 13.69 8.10
N LYS A 151 -13.38 12.75 7.27
CA LYS A 151 -14.63 12.03 7.56
C LYS A 151 -14.44 10.89 8.56
N ALA A 152 -13.35 10.14 8.46
CA ALA A 152 -13.09 8.98 9.31
C ALA A 152 -12.59 9.36 10.72
N PHE A 153 -11.92 10.51 10.84
CA PHE A 153 -11.34 10.99 12.10
C PHE A 153 -11.68 12.48 12.33
N PRO A 154 -12.96 12.86 12.47
CA PRO A 154 -13.38 14.27 12.50
C PRO A 154 -12.80 15.06 13.67
N GLU A 155 -12.43 14.39 14.77
CA GLU A 155 -11.87 15.00 15.97
C GLU A 155 -10.34 15.08 15.97
N LYS A 156 -9.66 14.60 14.92
CA LYS A 156 -8.20 14.57 14.85
C LYS A 156 -7.70 15.44 13.72
N ASP A 157 -6.78 16.35 14.02
CA ASP A 157 -6.03 17.05 12.98
C ASP A 157 -4.99 16.09 12.36
N MET A 158 -5.16 15.83 11.08
CA MET A 158 -4.30 14.95 10.27
C MET A 158 -3.49 15.74 9.23
N SER A 159 -3.45 17.07 9.34
CA SER A 159 -2.76 17.99 8.41
C SER A 159 -1.25 17.76 8.32
N TYR A 160 -0.67 17.14 9.35
CA TYR A 160 0.72 16.68 9.34
C TYR A 160 1.03 15.67 8.21
N HIS A 161 0.02 15.08 7.59
CA HIS A 161 0.17 14.22 6.41
C HIS A 161 -0.28 14.87 5.08
N ASP A 162 -0.59 16.16 5.04
CA ASP A 162 -1.14 16.81 3.84
C ASP A 162 -0.19 16.83 2.64
N PHE A 163 1.13 16.78 2.86
CA PHE A 163 2.13 16.63 1.78
C PHE A 163 1.89 15.42 0.87
N ARG A 164 1.16 14.41 1.37
CA ARG A 164 0.82 13.18 0.66
C ARG A 164 -0.43 13.31 -0.23
N ASN A 165 -1.26 14.34 -0.05
CA ASN A 165 -2.48 14.51 -0.83
C ASN A 165 -2.15 14.81 -2.30
N CYS A 166 -2.97 14.32 -3.22
CA CYS A 166 -2.79 14.40 -4.66
C CYS A 166 -4.08 14.88 -5.32
N ASP A 167 -3.98 15.33 -6.58
CA ASP A 167 -5.14 15.61 -7.40
C ASP A 167 -5.47 14.39 -8.27
N VAL A 168 -6.74 14.00 -8.32
CA VAL A 168 -7.22 12.88 -9.17
C VAL A 168 -7.18 13.24 -10.66
N ASP A 169 -7.26 14.52 -11.01
CA ASP A 169 -7.24 14.97 -12.41
C ASP A 169 -5.89 14.68 -13.07
N ASP A 170 -4.80 14.65 -12.28
CA ASP A 170 -3.45 14.32 -12.77
C ASP A 170 -3.34 12.87 -13.30
N TYR A 171 -4.28 11.99 -12.92
CA TYR A 171 -4.30 10.58 -13.30
C TYR A 171 -5.11 10.31 -14.57
N VAL A 172 -5.94 11.25 -15.02
CA VAL A 172 -6.89 11.04 -16.13
C VAL A 172 -6.16 10.66 -17.42
N ALA A 173 -5.07 11.35 -17.75
CA ALA A 173 -4.30 11.06 -18.96
C ALA A 173 -3.69 9.64 -18.96
N GLY A 174 -3.27 9.16 -17.78
CA GLY A 174 -2.79 7.79 -17.62
C GLY A 174 -3.93 6.76 -17.69
N ALA A 175 -5.07 7.05 -17.07
CA ALA A 175 -6.24 6.20 -17.09
C ALA A 175 -6.81 6.04 -18.51
N GLU A 176 -6.94 7.13 -19.26
CA GLU A 176 -7.40 7.10 -20.65
C GLU A 176 -6.40 6.34 -21.54
N ALA A 177 -5.09 6.52 -21.35
CA ALA A 177 -4.09 5.78 -22.11
C ALA A 177 -4.12 4.26 -21.88
N LEU A 178 -4.41 3.80 -20.65
CA LEU A 178 -4.64 2.38 -20.37
C LEU A 178 -5.97 1.90 -20.98
N ALA A 179 -7.01 2.74 -20.95
CA ALA A 179 -8.31 2.42 -21.53
C ALA A 179 -8.28 2.26 -23.06
N ASP A 180 -7.47 3.09 -23.73
CA ASP A 180 -7.19 3.00 -25.17
C ASP A 180 -6.47 1.70 -25.53
N ARG A 181 -5.73 1.10 -24.58
CA ARG A 181 -5.13 -0.23 -24.72
C ARG A 181 -6.08 -1.39 -24.42
N GLY A 182 -7.36 -1.10 -24.18
CA GLY A 182 -8.39 -2.13 -24.03
C GLY A 182 -8.78 -2.47 -22.59
N LEU A 183 -8.16 -1.85 -21.59
CA LEU A 183 -8.43 -2.15 -20.18
C LEU A 183 -9.58 -1.27 -19.65
N PHE A 184 -10.30 -1.79 -18.66
CA PHE A 184 -11.08 -0.92 -17.78
C PHE A 184 -10.16 -0.30 -16.73
N VAL A 185 -10.44 0.94 -16.32
CA VAL A 185 -9.66 1.64 -15.31
C VAL A 185 -10.60 2.19 -14.25
N LEU A 186 -10.48 1.66 -13.04
CA LEU A 186 -11.41 1.92 -11.95
C LEU A 186 -10.75 2.78 -10.88
N ARG A 187 -11.34 3.94 -10.64
CA ARG A 187 -10.93 4.80 -9.53
C ARG A 187 -11.56 4.32 -8.23
N MET A 188 -10.71 3.86 -7.34
CA MET A 188 -11.04 3.33 -6.03
C MET A 188 -11.17 4.45 -4.99
N GLY A 189 -11.84 4.14 -3.88
CA GLY A 189 -12.02 5.06 -2.77
C GLY A 189 -13.37 4.87 -2.09
N SER A 190 -13.41 5.01 -0.76
CA SER A 190 -14.66 4.97 0.01
C SER A 190 -15.24 6.37 0.28
N VAL A 191 -14.36 7.37 0.35
CA VAL A 191 -14.67 8.77 0.57
C VAL A 191 -13.68 9.56 -0.25
N VAL A 192 -14.18 10.39 -1.15
CA VAL A 192 -13.36 11.15 -2.10
C VAL A 192 -13.84 12.60 -2.14
N SER A 193 -12.91 13.51 -2.40
CA SER A 193 -13.14 14.97 -2.39
C SER A 193 -13.87 15.47 -3.64
N LYS A 194 -13.57 14.89 -4.80
CA LYS A 194 -14.19 15.24 -6.09
C LYS A 194 -14.41 14.02 -7.00
N PRO A 195 -15.37 14.05 -7.93
CA PRO A 195 -15.56 12.99 -8.91
C PRO A 195 -14.39 12.91 -9.90
N LEU A 196 -14.17 11.71 -10.45
CA LEU A 196 -13.29 11.53 -11.60
C LEU A 196 -14.07 11.85 -12.87
N VAL A 197 -13.49 12.69 -13.73
CA VAL A 197 -14.07 13.06 -15.01
C VAL A 197 -13.16 12.55 -16.12
N SER A 198 -13.71 11.71 -17.00
CA SER A 198 -13.03 11.22 -18.20
C SER A 198 -14.05 11.07 -19.33
N SER A 199 -13.57 11.26 -20.57
CA SER A 199 -14.38 11.05 -21.77
C SER A 199 -14.43 9.59 -22.22
N ASN A 200 -13.51 8.75 -21.72
CA ASN A 200 -13.39 7.37 -22.11
C ASN A 200 -14.34 6.48 -21.28
N PRO A 201 -15.26 5.72 -21.91
CA PRO A 201 -16.27 4.93 -21.19
C PRO A 201 -15.70 3.77 -20.37
N ARG A 202 -14.44 3.39 -20.59
CA ARG A 202 -13.75 2.37 -19.80
C ARG A 202 -13.06 2.93 -18.55
N VAL A 203 -13.03 4.25 -18.40
CA VAL A 203 -12.55 4.93 -17.18
C VAL A 203 -13.75 5.17 -16.26
N ILE A 204 -13.79 4.49 -15.13
CA ILE A 204 -14.96 4.40 -14.26
C ILE A 204 -14.65 5.00 -12.89
N ASP A 205 -15.45 5.99 -12.48
CA ASP A 205 -15.45 6.52 -11.11
C ASP A 205 -16.17 5.56 -10.15
N TYR A 206 -15.56 4.39 -9.88
CA TYR A 206 -16.14 3.37 -9.01
C TYR A 206 -16.40 3.92 -7.60
N ALA A 207 -15.53 4.79 -7.07
CA ALA A 207 -15.68 5.42 -5.76
C ALA A 207 -17.01 6.16 -5.58
N ASN A 208 -17.53 6.81 -6.62
CA ASN A 208 -18.82 7.50 -6.61
C ASN A 208 -19.97 6.67 -7.22
N SER A 209 -19.72 5.41 -7.56
CA SER A 209 -20.75 4.52 -8.12
C SER A 209 -21.63 3.89 -7.04
N LYS A 210 -22.85 3.49 -7.43
CA LYS A 210 -23.75 2.69 -6.56
C LYS A 210 -23.28 1.25 -6.36
N VAL A 211 -22.24 0.82 -7.08
CA VAL A 211 -21.68 -0.54 -7.01
C VAL A 211 -20.67 -0.66 -5.86
N ARG A 212 -20.12 0.48 -5.39
CA ARG A 212 -19.10 0.49 -4.36
C ARG A 212 -19.58 -0.19 -3.08
N SER A 213 -18.82 -1.17 -2.63
CA SER A 213 -19.08 -1.90 -1.39
C SER A 213 -17.77 -2.44 -0.81
N GLU A 214 -17.75 -2.74 0.49
CA GLU A 214 -16.59 -3.36 1.13
C GLU A 214 -16.16 -4.67 0.44
N PHE A 215 -17.13 -5.42 -0.07
CA PHE A 215 -16.87 -6.65 -0.82
C PHE A 215 -16.20 -6.35 -2.16
N MET A 216 -16.77 -5.43 -2.94
CA MET A 216 -16.23 -5.08 -4.26
C MET A 216 -14.86 -4.40 -4.16
N ASP A 217 -14.57 -3.64 -3.10
CA ASP A 217 -13.23 -3.08 -2.87
C ASP A 217 -12.16 -4.18 -2.77
N LEU A 218 -12.46 -5.27 -2.04
CA LEU A 218 -11.57 -6.42 -1.93
C LEU A 218 -11.50 -7.20 -3.24
N PHE A 219 -12.65 -7.47 -3.87
CA PHE A 219 -12.72 -8.24 -5.10
C PHE A 219 -11.93 -7.57 -6.23
N LEU A 220 -12.14 -6.26 -6.45
CA LEU A 220 -11.44 -5.49 -7.46
C LEU A 220 -9.93 -5.45 -7.20
N GLY A 221 -9.52 -5.15 -5.96
CA GLY A 221 -8.09 -5.14 -5.62
C GLY A 221 -7.41 -6.50 -5.76
N ALA A 222 -8.14 -7.60 -5.53
CA ALA A 222 -7.61 -8.96 -5.65
C ALA A 222 -7.53 -9.48 -7.10
N HIS A 223 -8.27 -8.89 -8.02
CA HIS A 223 -8.43 -9.39 -9.40
C HIS A 223 -7.97 -8.39 -10.47
N CYS A 224 -7.48 -7.21 -10.10
CA CYS A 224 -6.90 -6.27 -11.06
C CYS A 224 -5.60 -6.81 -11.68
N GLU A 225 -5.28 -6.32 -12.87
CA GLU A 225 -3.98 -6.52 -13.53
C GLU A 225 -2.86 -5.94 -12.67
N PHE A 226 -3.05 -4.71 -12.20
CA PHE A 226 -2.22 -4.02 -11.22
C PHE A 226 -3.01 -2.86 -10.60
N ASN A 227 -2.44 -2.28 -9.55
CA ASN A 227 -3.00 -1.11 -8.88
C ASN A 227 -2.04 0.08 -8.95
N VAL A 228 -2.57 1.28 -9.19
CA VAL A 228 -1.82 2.54 -9.12
C VAL A 228 -2.12 3.23 -7.78
N SER A 229 -1.09 3.64 -7.04
CA SER A 229 -1.24 4.20 -5.70
C SER A 229 -0.14 5.18 -5.34
N ASP A 230 -0.40 6.09 -4.42
CA ASP A 230 0.58 6.99 -3.78
C ASP A 230 1.10 6.47 -2.43
N GLY A 231 1.03 5.15 -2.24
CA GLY A 231 1.43 4.48 -1.01
C GLY A 231 0.35 4.51 0.09
N LEU A 232 -0.92 4.57 -0.33
CA LEU A 232 -2.11 4.53 0.51
C LEU A 232 -2.51 3.14 0.96
N GLY A 233 -3.23 3.05 2.08
CA GLY A 233 -3.68 1.76 2.64
C GLY A 233 -4.42 0.82 1.68
N PHE A 234 -4.98 1.26 0.55
CA PHE A 234 -5.57 0.35 -0.43
C PHE A 234 -4.53 -0.51 -1.18
N TYR A 235 -3.27 -0.08 -1.41
CA TYR A 235 -2.25 -0.89 -2.11
C TYR A 235 -2.03 -2.25 -1.43
N ALA A 236 -2.28 -2.30 -0.12
CA ALA A 236 -2.19 -3.48 0.72
C ALA A 236 -3.11 -4.62 0.24
N ILE A 237 -4.29 -4.31 -0.31
CA ILE A 237 -5.22 -5.32 -0.83
C ILE A 237 -4.62 -6.01 -2.06
N PRO A 238 -4.26 -5.28 -3.15
CA PRO A 238 -3.52 -5.85 -4.28
C PRO A 238 -2.28 -6.64 -3.84
N ALA A 239 -1.44 -6.07 -2.97
CA ALA A 239 -0.21 -6.71 -2.51
C ALA A 239 -0.47 -8.04 -1.77
N MET A 240 -1.46 -8.09 -0.87
CA MET A 240 -1.86 -9.30 -0.15
C MET A 240 -2.37 -10.39 -1.09
N PHE A 241 -2.93 -10.03 -2.25
CA PHE A 241 -3.33 -10.99 -3.30
C PHE A 241 -2.28 -11.14 -4.42
N ARG A 242 -1.05 -10.67 -4.19
CA ARG A 242 0.09 -10.71 -5.12
C ARG A 242 -0.13 -10.01 -6.45
N ARG A 243 -1.05 -9.06 -6.51
CA ARG A 243 -1.16 -8.14 -7.65
C ARG A 243 -0.04 -7.08 -7.60
N PRO A 244 0.56 -6.72 -8.74
CA PRO A 244 1.55 -5.64 -8.81
C PRO A 244 0.99 -4.28 -8.39
N ASN A 245 1.85 -3.42 -7.85
CA ASN A 245 1.56 -2.01 -7.62
C ASN A 245 2.51 -1.11 -8.41
N ALA A 246 1.92 -0.11 -9.07
CA ALA A 246 2.62 1.03 -9.66
C ALA A 246 2.47 2.24 -8.73
N TYR A 247 3.55 2.67 -8.10
CA TYR A 247 3.52 3.77 -7.16
C TYR A 247 3.83 5.09 -7.85
N VAL A 248 2.88 6.01 -7.92
CA VAL A 248 3.12 7.39 -8.35
C VAL A 248 2.89 8.32 -7.19
N ASN A 249 3.45 9.52 -7.20
CA ASN A 249 3.30 10.47 -6.10
C ASN A 249 3.74 9.87 -4.76
N TYR A 250 4.71 8.96 -4.78
CA TYR A 250 5.07 8.23 -3.57
C TYR A 250 5.61 9.17 -2.50
N SER A 251 5.05 9.09 -1.30
CA SER A 251 5.47 9.87 -0.15
C SER A 251 4.97 9.25 1.17
N PRO A 252 5.82 9.12 2.21
CA PRO A 252 7.15 9.71 2.36
C PRO A 252 8.28 8.95 1.66
N PHE A 253 9.35 9.65 1.26
CA PHE A 253 10.40 9.10 0.41
C PHE A 253 11.15 7.92 1.04
N PHE A 254 11.53 8.00 2.32
CA PHE A 254 12.30 6.97 3.03
C PHE A 254 11.56 5.64 3.28
N MET A 255 10.24 5.56 3.04
CA MET A 255 9.46 4.34 3.26
C MET A 255 9.16 3.59 1.96
N TYR A 256 9.87 3.88 0.87
CA TYR A 256 9.55 3.39 -0.45
C TYR A 256 9.28 1.87 -0.49
N TYR A 257 8.16 1.44 -1.09
CA TYR A 257 7.84 0.01 -1.18
C TYR A 257 8.79 -0.69 -2.14
N SER A 258 9.82 -1.32 -1.58
CA SER A 258 10.94 -1.84 -2.37
C SER A 258 11.05 -3.36 -2.44
N SER A 259 10.24 -4.09 -1.70
CA SER A 259 10.48 -5.51 -1.42
C SER A 259 10.00 -6.47 -2.51
N ARG A 260 9.27 -5.99 -3.53
CA ARG A 260 8.65 -6.83 -4.55
C ARG A 260 9.19 -6.53 -5.94
N ALA A 261 9.59 -7.58 -6.66
CA ALA A 261 10.15 -7.47 -8.00
C ALA A 261 9.14 -7.02 -9.06
N CYS A 262 7.85 -7.27 -8.83
CA CYS A 262 6.77 -6.85 -9.72
C CYS A 262 6.33 -5.39 -9.50
N ASP A 263 6.80 -4.73 -8.45
CA ASP A 263 6.39 -3.36 -8.13
C ASP A 263 7.34 -2.35 -8.79
N LEU A 264 6.77 -1.19 -9.14
CA LEU A 264 7.44 -0.10 -9.83
C LEU A 264 6.98 1.22 -9.22
N GLY A 265 7.79 2.28 -9.21
CA GLY A 265 7.26 3.58 -8.85
C GLY A 265 8.16 4.80 -9.03
N ILE A 266 7.60 5.95 -8.69
CA ILE A 266 8.23 7.26 -8.64
C ILE A 266 7.69 8.04 -7.43
N ALA A 267 8.56 8.86 -6.85
CA ALA A 267 8.25 9.66 -5.68
C ALA A 267 7.85 11.09 -6.08
N LYS A 268 7.18 11.77 -5.14
CA LYS A 268 6.95 13.21 -5.26
C LYS A 268 8.26 13.99 -5.37
N THR A 269 8.23 15.09 -6.10
CA THR A 269 9.39 15.96 -6.31
C THR A 269 9.54 16.93 -5.15
N MET A 270 10.72 16.93 -4.52
CA MET A 270 11.06 17.90 -3.49
C MET A 270 11.64 19.16 -4.14
N ILE A 271 11.03 20.31 -3.86
CA ILE A 271 11.39 21.61 -4.44
C ILE A 271 11.85 22.55 -3.33
N ASP A 272 13.03 23.12 -3.48
CA ASP A 272 13.50 24.21 -2.63
C ASP A 272 12.65 25.46 -2.84
N THR A 273 12.04 25.98 -1.77
CA THR A 273 11.10 27.10 -1.88
C THR A 273 11.78 28.44 -2.15
N ALA A 274 13.08 28.58 -1.84
CA ALA A 274 13.82 29.82 -2.06
C ALA A 274 14.29 29.97 -3.52
N THR A 275 14.73 28.87 -4.13
CA THR A 275 15.25 28.85 -5.50
C THR A 275 14.23 28.39 -6.54
N GLY A 276 13.15 27.72 -6.11
CA GLY A 276 12.18 27.07 -6.99
C GLY A 276 12.73 25.84 -7.72
N LYS A 277 13.96 25.42 -7.43
CA LYS A 277 14.62 24.29 -8.08
C LYS A 277 14.30 22.97 -7.39
N ARG A 278 14.32 21.90 -8.18
CA ARG A 278 14.26 20.52 -7.68
C ARG A 278 15.52 20.20 -6.90
N LEU A 279 15.35 19.52 -5.77
CA LEU A 279 16.46 18.95 -5.01
C LEU A 279 16.92 17.64 -5.64
N ASN A 280 18.21 17.50 -5.90
CA ASN A 280 18.82 16.21 -6.22
C ASN A 280 18.94 15.33 -4.97
N LEU A 281 19.23 14.04 -5.15
CA LEU A 281 19.32 13.08 -4.06
C LEU A 281 20.39 13.46 -3.03
N THR A 282 21.54 13.99 -3.46
CA THR A 282 22.60 14.47 -2.56
C THR A 282 22.12 15.62 -1.67
N GLU A 283 21.46 16.62 -2.24
CA GLU A 283 20.86 17.74 -1.50
C GLU A 283 19.76 17.25 -0.55
N MET A 284 18.96 16.28 -0.99
CA MET A 284 17.93 15.66 -0.15
C MET A 284 18.53 14.97 1.08
N GLY A 285 19.63 14.25 0.91
CA GLY A 285 20.38 13.61 1.99
C GLY A 285 21.03 14.64 2.93
N ASN A 286 21.75 15.62 2.38
CA ASN A 286 22.44 16.67 3.16
C ASN A 286 21.50 17.51 4.02
N ARG A 287 20.28 17.77 3.53
CA ARG A 287 19.24 18.49 4.28
C ARG A 287 18.40 17.59 5.19
N GLY A 288 18.60 16.27 5.13
CA GLY A 288 17.79 15.29 5.85
C GLY A 288 16.36 15.13 5.35
N VAL A 289 15.96 15.84 4.29
CA VAL A 289 14.57 15.90 3.81
C VAL A 289 14.10 14.58 3.21
N ALA A 290 15.03 13.72 2.77
CA ALA A 290 14.72 12.36 2.32
C ALA A 290 14.02 11.52 3.41
N ARG A 291 14.25 11.84 4.69
CA ARG A 291 13.80 11.10 5.88
C ARG A 291 12.57 11.72 6.56
N PHE A 292 11.99 12.76 5.96
CA PHE A 292 10.83 13.45 6.55
C PHE A 292 9.54 12.69 6.31
N GLY A 293 8.69 12.65 7.34
CA GLY A 293 7.38 11.98 7.36
C GLY A 293 6.20 12.91 7.66
N GLU A 294 6.47 14.20 7.91
CA GLU A 294 5.46 15.18 8.33
C GLU A 294 5.57 16.51 7.56
N THR A 295 4.42 17.14 7.28
CA THR A 295 4.31 18.44 6.60
C THR A 295 5.19 19.52 7.27
N SER A 296 5.21 19.56 8.60
CA SER A 296 5.95 20.54 9.40
C SER A 296 7.46 20.47 9.17
N GLN A 297 8.02 19.28 8.92
CA GLN A 297 9.44 19.07 8.67
C GLN A 297 9.83 19.69 7.32
N PHE A 298 9.03 19.45 6.27
CA PHE A 298 9.26 20.05 4.95
C PHE A 298 9.16 21.57 4.99
N THR A 299 8.11 22.11 5.61
CA THR A 299 7.91 23.57 5.73
C THR A 299 9.06 24.22 6.49
N SER A 300 9.47 23.66 7.63
CA SER A 300 10.59 24.18 8.44
C SER A 300 11.91 24.15 7.69
N ALA A 301 12.10 23.19 6.79
CA ALA A 301 13.28 23.09 5.96
C ALA A 301 13.25 24.00 4.73
N GLY A 302 12.16 24.71 4.42
CA GLY A 302 12.02 25.48 3.18
C GLY A 302 11.92 24.57 1.94
N VAL A 303 11.19 23.45 2.07
CA VAL A 303 10.95 22.49 1.00
C VAL A 303 9.46 22.32 0.79
N SER A 304 9.03 22.32 -0.47
CA SER A 304 7.69 21.91 -0.88
C SER A 304 7.73 20.55 -1.56
N VAL A 305 6.70 19.74 -1.33
CA VAL A 305 6.58 18.39 -1.90
C VAL A 305 5.52 18.45 -3.01
N LYS A 306 5.94 18.35 -4.27
CA LYS A 306 5.06 18.46 -5.43
C LYS A 306 4.72 17.09 -5.99
N SER A 307 3.47 16.95 -6.44
CA SER A 307 3.03 15.77 -7.19
C SER A 307 3.82 15.62 -8.48
N ASN A 308 3.97 14.38 -8.94
CA ASN A 308 4.40 14.04 -10.28
C ASN A 308 3.46 14.66 -11.30
N THR A 309 4.01 15.00 -12.46
CA THR A 309 3.21 15.56 -13.56
C THR A 309 2.28 14.49 -14.15
N PRO A 310 1.19 14.88 -14.83
CA PRO A 310 0.33 13.93 -15.53
C PRO A 310 1.07 13.05 -16.54
N SER A 311 2.14 13.57 -17.17
CA SER A 311 2.98 12.78 -18.08
C SER A 311 3.77 11.71 -17.34
N GLU A 312 4.43 12.06 -16.23
CA GLU A 312 5.19 11.11 -15.42
C GLU A 312 4.30 9.99 -14.87
N ILE A 313 3.07 10.34 -14.44
CA ILE A 313 2.07 9.37 -13.97
C ILE A 313 1.68 8.43 -15.11
N LYS A 314 1.33 8.98 -16.27
CA LYS A 314 0.98 8.21 -17.47
C LYS A 314 2.11 7.27 -17.89
N ASP A 315 3.34 7.76 -17.93
CA ASP A 315 4.50 6.98 -18.36
C ASP A 315 4.75 5.79 -17.42
N LEU A 316 4.62 5.98 -16.10
CA LEU A 316 4.73 4.90 -15.14
C LEU A 316 3.61 3.85 -15.29
N MET A 317 2.37 4.32 -15.49
CA MET A 317 1.22 3.43 -15.68
C MET A 317 1.37 2.57 -16.93
N LEU A 318 1.87 3.15 -18.04
CA LEU A 318 2.15 2.43 -19.27
C LEU A 318 3.34 1.49 -19.12
N GLU A 319 4.42 1.90 -18.44
CA GLU A 319 5.56 1.03 -18.15
C GLU A 319 5.13 -0.21 -17.37
N MET A 320 4.30 -0.05 -16.32
CA MET A 320 3.79 -1.19 -15.55
C MET A 320 3.00 -2.16 -16.44
N LEU A 321 2.08 -1.64 -17.27
CA LEU A 321 1.32 -2.47 -18.20
C LEU A 321 2.23 -3.21 -19.18
N ASP A 322 3.20 -2.51 -19.79
CA ASP A 322 4.14 -3.09 -20.75
C ASP A 322 5.01 -4.17 -20.11
N ARG A 323 5.40 -4.01 -18.83
CA ARG A 323 6.12 -5.05 -18.08
C ARG A 323 5.26 -6.29 -17.84
N ILE A 324 4.01 -6.11 -17.41
CA ILE A 324 3.07 -7.22 -17.18
C ILE A 324 2.77 -7.98 -18.48
N GLU A 325 2.64 -7.26 -19.59
CA GLU A 325 2.40 -7.85 -20.91
C GLU A 325 3.66 -8.40 -21.58
N SER A 326 4.82 -8.35 -20.92
CA SER A 326 6.12 -8.73 -21.48
C SER A 326 6.47 -7.99 -22.79
N LYS A 327 5.95 -6.76 -22.94
CA LYS A 327 6.21 -5.84 -24.06
C LYS A 327 7.25 -4.78 -23.72
N TRP A 328 7.62 -4.65 -22.46
CA TRP A 328 8.64 -3.71 -22.02
C TRP A 328 10.00 -4.08 -22.59
N SER A 329 10.65 -3.13 -23.24
CA SER A 329 12.02 -3.25 -23.73
C SER A 329 12.90 -2.25 -22.98
N SER A 330 13.82 -2.77 -22.17
CA SER A 330 14.82 -1.93 -21.49
C SER A 330 15.80 -1.34 -22.50
N ARG A 331 16.22 -0.10 -22.25
CA ARG A 331 17.34 0.52 -22.96
C ARG A 331 18.66 0.15 -22.29
N PRO A 332 19.80 0.18 -23.01
CA PRO A 332 21.11 -0.16 -22.44
C PRO A 332 21.47 0.65 -21.18
N GLU A 333 21.01 1.90 -21.08
CA GLU A 333 21.26 2.77 -19.92
C GLU A 333 20.37 2.47 -18.69
N ASP A 334 19.27 1.73 -18.85
CA ASP A 334 18.26 1.60 -17.79
C ASP A 334 18.80 0.88 -16.55
N ASP A 335 19.57 -0.20 -16.72
CA ASP A 335 20.09 -0.99 -15.59
C ASP A 335 21.11 -0.19 -14.77
N GLU A 336 21.93 0.63 -15.45
CA GLU A 336 22.89 1.52 -14.79
C GLU A 336 22.20 2.65 -14.01
N LEU A 337 21.11 3.21 -14.57
CA LEU A 337 20.30 4.22 -13.89
C LEU A 337 19.60 3.65 -12.66
N GLN A 338 19.04 2.44 -12.75
CA GLN A 338 18.44 1.75 -11.59
C GLN A 338 19.48 1.53 -10.49
N ARG A 339 20.66 1.02 -10.85
CA ARG A 339 21.75 0.77 -9.89
C ARG A 339 22.16 2.05 -9.17
N LYS A 340 22.46 3.12 -9.92
CA LYS A 340 22.82 4.42 -9.36
C LYS A 340 21.74 4.98 -8.43
N PHE A 341 20.48 4.90 -8.86
CA PHE A 341 19.36 5.37 -8.05
C PHE A 341 19.27 4.61 -6.72
N TRP A 342 19.29 3.27 -6.74
CA TRP A 342 19.11 2.48 -5.52
C TRP A 342 20.30 2.53 -4.56
N GLU A 343 21.52 2.65 -5.09
CA GLU A 343 22.72 2.93 -4.30
C GLU A 343 22.57 4.28 -3.59
N LYS A 344 22.23 5.33 -4.35
CA LYS A 344 22.08 6.68 -3.78
C LYS A 344 20.90 6.77 -2.81
N TYR A 345 19.78 6.12 -3.13
CA TYR A 345 18.63 6.00 -2.23
C TYR A 345 19.05 5.40 -0.89
N SER A 346 19.75 4.27 -0.92
CA SER A 346 20.23 3.56 0.28
C SER A 346 21.20 4.43 1.09
N GLU A 347 22.09 5.16 0.43
CA GLU A 347 23.02 6.10 1.05
C GLU A 347 22.26 7.19 1.85
N ILE A 348 21.26 7.83 1.23
CA ILE A 348 20.64 9.03 1.82
C ILE A 348 19.59 8.73 2.88
N ILE A 349 18.95 7.55 2.86
CA ILE A 349 18.06 7.13 3.95
C ILE A 349 18.85 6.52 5.12
N GLY A 350 20.07 6.02 4.84
CA GLY A 350 21.02 5.56 5.85
C GLY A 350 20.42 4.53 6.81
N PRO A 351 20.47 4.74 8.14
CA PRO A 351 19.97 3.78 9.14
C PRO A 351 18.49 3.41 8.99
N ASP A 352 17.68 4.26 8.36
CA ASP A 352 16.26 3.97 8.14
C ASP A 352 16.07 2.79 7.18
N ARG A 353 17.09 2.46 6.37
CA ARG A 353 17.05 1.31 5.45
C ARG A 353 16.67 0.02 6.17
N GLU A 354 17.28 -0.27 7.32
CA GLU A 354 17.05 -1.50 8.08
C GLU A 354 15.64 -1.58 8.68
N ASN A 355 14.98 -0.44 8.90
CA ASN A 355 13.66 -0.38 9.50
C ASN A 355 12.52 -0.50 8.48
N PHE A 356 12.76 -0.07 7.24
CA PHE A 356 11.69 0.05 6.22
C PHE A 356 11.90 -0.83 4.99
N HIS A 357 13.08 -1.43 4.83
CA HIS A 357 13.42 -2.18 3.62
C HIS A 357 14.06 -3.54 3.95
N GLY A 358 13.63 -4.55 3.21
CA GLY A 358 14.39 -5.80 3.05
C GLY A 358 15.36 -5.66 1.89
N GLU A 359 15.51 -6.73 1.11
CA GLU A 359 16.17 -6.64 -0.20
C GLU A 359 15.36 -5.74 -1.14
N ILE A 360 16.05 -4.92 -1.92
CA ILE A 360 15.44 -3.98 -2.86
C ILE A 360 15.26 -4.71 -4.20
N TRP A 361 14.02 -5.10 -4.50
CA TRP A 361 13.63 -5.80 -5.74
C TRP A 361 12.78 -4.94 -6.67
N SER A 362 12.06 -3.95 -6.13
CA SER A 362 11.25 -3.04 -6.94
C SER A 362 12.09 -2.24 -7.91
N LYS A 363 11.46 -1.76 -8.98
CA LYS A 363 12.09 -0.80 -9.90
C LYS A 363 11.63 0.63 -9.62
N TYR A 364 12.45 1.59 -10.01
CA TYR A 364 12.04 2.98 -10.16
C TYR A 364 11.60 3.24 -11.61
N GLY A 365 10.73 4.23 -11.86
CA GLY A 365 10.24 4.53 -13.22
C GLY A 365 11.39 4.77 -14.20
N ALA A 366 11.49 3.96 -15.26
CA ALA A 366 12.63 4.00 -16.18
C ALA A 366 12.63 5.29 -16.99
N GLN A 367 11.47 5.71 -17.51
CA GLN A 367 11.35 6.98 -18.22
C GLN A 367 11.72 8.16 -17.32
N PHE A 368 11.26 8.14 -16.07
CA PHE A 368 11.58 9.18 -15.10
C PHE A 368 13.08 9.27 -14.82
N LEU A 369 13.78 8.15 -14.63
CA LEU A 369 15.23 8.18 -14.43
C LEU A 369 15.98 8.71 -15.66
N ARG A 370 15.54 8.35 -16.87
CA ARG A 370 16.15 8.84 -18.12
C ARG A 370 16.02 10.35 -18.26
N ASP A 371 14.86 10.90 -17.92
CA ASP A 371 14.56 12.32 -18.04
C ASP A 371 15.16 13.15 -16.89
N ASN A 372 15.58 12.51 -15.80
CA ASN A 372 16.06 13.17 -14.58
C ASN A 372 17.39 12.57 -14.08
N GLN A 373 18.38 12.41 -14.96
CA GLN A 373 19.68 11.86 -14.56
C GLN A 373 20.44 12.79 -13.61
N ASP A 374 20.29 14.10 -13.78
CA ASP A 374 20.85 15.14 -12.91
C ASP A 374 20.30 15.07 -11.47
N TRP A 375 19.09 14.56 -11.31
CA TRP A 375 18.48 14.34 -9.99
C TRP A 375 19.17 13.23 -9.19
N ILE A 376 19.79 12.25 -9.84
CA ILE A 376 20.45 11.12 -9.17
C ILE A 376 21.81 11.51 -8.57
N LEU A 377 22.45 12.57 -9.09
CA LEU A 377 23.83 12.97 -8.82
C LEU A 377 24.19 13.15 -7.34
#